data_AF-A0A9C8WDX2-F1
#
_entry.id   AF-A0A9C8WDX2-F1
#
_cell.length_a   1.000
_cell.length_b   1.000
_cell.length_c   1.000
_cell.angle_alpha   90.00
_cell.angle_beta   90.00
_cell.angle_gamma   90.00
#
_symmetry.space_group_name_H-M   'P 1'
#
loop_
_entity.id
_entity.type
_entity.pdbx_description
1 polymer ?
#
loop_
_entity_poly.entity_id
_entity_poly.type
_entity_poly.pdbx_seq_one_letter_code
_entity_poly.pdbx_strand_id
1 'polypeptide(L)' 'MCTVCGCHDEQSRLISIEQDILNKIDLLPYVDFDVERCFEYARRVNPDIQTLQLSATKGDGMNSWLNWIRQHRKTA' A
#
# COMPACT_ATOMS: atom_id res chain seq x y z
N MET A 1 25.01 -7.93 30.16
CA MET A 1 25.31 -9.37 29.96
C MET A 1 24.44 -10.12 30.95
N CYS A 2 23.33 -10.76 30.58
CA CYS A 2 23.12 -11.69 29.49
C CYS A 2 22.10 -11.20 28.46
N THR A 3 22.49 -11.33 27.20
CA THR A 3 21.74 -11.13 25.98
C THR A 3 20.96 -12.40 25.71
N VAL A 4 19.66 -12.45 26.03
CA VAL A 4 18.80 -13.53 25.53
C VAL A 4 17.47 -12.92 25.14
N CYS A 5 17.33 -12.78 23.83
CA CYS A 5 16.16 -12.42 23.04
C CYS A 5 14.92 -11.99 23.83
N GLY A 6 14.63 -10.69 23.77
CA GLY A 6 13.26 -10.21 23.92
C GLY A 6 12.39 -10.88 22.86
N CYS A 7 11.78 -11.99 23.23
CA CYS A 7 10.64 -12.57 22.54
C CYS A 7 9.52 -11.53 22.55
N HIS A 8 9.49 -10.65 21.56
CA HIS A 8 8.38 -9.77 21.23
C HIS A 8 8.46 -9.49 19.73
N ASP A 9 8.01 -10.45 18.92
CA ASP A 9 7.07 -10.14 17.83
C ASP A 9 6.54 -11.44 17.20
N GLU A 10 5.89 -12.29 18.00
CA GLU A 10 4.88 -13.22 17.45
C GLU A 10 3.54 -12.49 17.28
N GLN A 11 3.57 -11.23 16.79
CA GLN A 11 2.37 -10.61 16.27
C GLN A 11 2.09 -11.26 14.93
N SER A 12 1.31 -12.34 15.00
CA SER A 12 0.20 -12.63 14.10
C SER A 12 0.17 -11.64 12.94
N ARG A 13 0.84 -11.99 11.83
CA ARG A 13 0.72 -11.30 10.54
C ARG A 13 -0.67 -11.58 10.00
N LEU A 14 -1.68 -11.12 10.73
CA LEU A 14 -2.94 -10.73 10.14
C LEU A 14 -2.55 -9.69 9.10
N ILE A 15 -3.10 -9.86 7.91
CA ILE A 15 -2.79 -9.08 6.72
C ILE A 15 -3.24 -7.63 7.01
N SER A 16 -2.41 -6.82 7.68
CA SER A 16 -2.64 -5.41 7.90
C SER A 16 -2.38 -4.70 6.58
N ILE A 17 -3.42 -4.56 5.76
CA ILE A 17 -3.33 -3.80 4.52
C ILE A 17 -3.43 -2.32 4.89
N GLU A 18 -2.28 -1.70 5.12
CA GLU A 18 -2.19 -0.28 5.53
C GLU A 18 -2.30 0.68 4.34
N GLN A 19 -1.97 0.22 3.12
CA GLN A 19 -2.07 1.03 1.90
C GLN A 19 -2.33 0.16 0.66
N ASP A 20 -3.27 0.59 -0.17
CA ASP A 20 -3.56 0.02 -1.50
C ASP A 20 -2.87 0.86 -2.58
N ILE A 21 -2.39 0.20 -3.64
CA ILE A 21 -1.69 0.86 -4.75
C ILE A 21 -2.33 0.43 -6.06
N LEU A 22 -2.99 1.39 -6.72
CA LEU A 22 -3.47 1.22 -8.08
C LEU A 22 -2.40 1.72 -9.06
N ASN A 23 -1.65 0.79 -9.65
CA ASN A 23 -0.62 1.09 -10.64
C ASN A 23 -1.18 1.02 -12.07
N LYS A 24 -0.48 1.69 -13.01
CA LYS A 24 -0.80 1.78 -14.44
C LYS A 24 -2.08 2.54 -14.76
N ILE A 25 -2.34 3.63 -14.04
CA ILE A 25 -3.46 4.54 -14.34
C ILE A 25 -3.38 5.16 -15.75
N ASP A 26 -2.21 5.11 -16.38
CA ASP A 26 -2.01 5.53 -17.77
C ASP A 26 -2.78 4.68 -18.79
N LEU A 27 -3.20 3.48 -18.42
CA LEU A 27 -3.99 2.60 -19.26
C LEU A 27 -5.50 2.83 -19.15
N LEU A 28 -5.99 3.58 -18.16
CA LEU A 28 -7.41 3.88 -18.00
C LEU A 28 -8.12 4.39 -19.26
N PRO A 29 -7.53 5.23 -20.13
CA PRO A 29 -8.18 5.61 -21.39
C PRO A 29 -8.16 4.52 -22.48
N TYR A 30 -7.40 3.44 -22.28
CA TYR A 30 -7.21 2.35 -23.23
C TYR A 30 -7.78 1.00 -22.77
N VAL A 31 -8.21 0.89 -21.51
CA VAL A 31 -8.80 -0.32 -20.94
C VAL A 31 -10.13 -0.01 -20.28
N ASP A 32 -11.06 -0.96 -20.35
CA ASP A 32 -12.34 -0.86 -19.66
C ASP A 32 -12.14 -1.23 -18.17
N PHE A 33 -11.53 -0.31 -17.42
CA PHE A 33 -11.24 -0.47 -16.00
C PHE A 33 -11.96 0.59 -15.18
N ASP A 34 -12.86 0.12 -14.32
CA ASP A 34 -13.61 0.96 -13.39
C ASP A 34 -12.84 1.14 -12.07
N VAL A 35 -12.25 2.32 -11.92
CA VAL A 35 -11.49 2.72 -10.73
C VAL A 35 -12.38 2.85 -9.50
N GLU A 36 -13.61 3.34 -9.65
CA GLU A 36 -14.53 3.50 -8.52
C GLU A 36 -14.92 2.13 -7.95
N ARG A 37 -15.26 1.19 -8.83
CA ARG A 37 -15.56 -0.19 -8.44
C ARG A 37 -14.36 -0.88 -7.79
N CYS A 38 -13.14 -0.59 -8.25
CA CYS A 38 -11.92 -1.07 -7.60
C CYS A 38 -11.80 -0.54 -6.15
N PHE A 39 -12.06 0.75 -5.93
CA PHE A 39 -12.06 1.34 -4.58
C PHE A 39 -13.18 0.80 -3.70
N GLU A 40 -14.35 0.53 -4.24
CA GLU A 40 -15.41 -0.15 -3.50
C GLU A 40 -14.98 -1.54 -3.02
N TYR A 41 -14.30 -2.31 -3.86
CA TYR A 41 -13.78 -3.61 -3.47
C TYR A 41 -12.68 -3.49 -2.41
N ALA A 42 -11.76 -2.52 -2.55
CA ALA A 42 -10.74 -2.26 -1.55
C ALA A 42 -11.35 -1.91 -0.18
N ARG A 43 -12.37 -1.03 -0.16
CA ARG A 43 -13.08 -0.64 1.06
C ARG A 43 -13.85 -1.79 1.71
N ARG A 44 -14.33 -2.78 0.94
CA ARG A 44 -14.96 -3.99 1.49
C ARG A 44 -13.95 -4.87 2.24
N VAL A 45 -12.69 -4.87 1.83
CA VAL A 45 -11.62 -5.61 2.49
C VAL A 45 -11.11 -4.84 3.71
N ASN A 46 -10.85 -3.56 3.55
CA ASN A 46 -10.45 -2.67 4.64
C ASN A 46 -11.09 -1.27 4.44
N PRO A 47 -12.07 -0.88 5.28
CA PRO A 47 -12.76 0.41 5.16
C PRO A 47 -11.82 1.62 5.32
N ASP A 48 -10.75 1.46 6.10
CA ASP A 48 -9.79 2.53 6.42
C ASP A 48 -8.59 2.57 5.47
N ILE A 49 -8.63 1.77 4.40
CA ILE A 49 -7.53 1.69 3.45
C ILE A 49 -7.35 2.99 2.67
N GLN A 50 -6.11 3.49 2.64
CA GLN A 50 -5.75 4.58 1.76
C GLN A 50 -5.30 4.01 0.42
N THR A 51 -5.96 4.41 -0.66
CA THR A 51 -5.57 4.00 -2.01
C THR A 51 -4.75 5.07 -2.70
N LEU A 52 -3.58 4.70 -3.20
CA LEU A 52 -2.70 5.56 -3.98
C LEU A 52 -2.75 5.15 -5.45
N GLN A 53 -3.13 6.09 -6.31
CA GLN A 53 -3.06 5.95 -7.75
C GLN A 53 -1.68 6.38 -8.25
N LEU A 54 -1.01 5.54 -9.03
CA LEU A 54 0.29 5.85 -9.60
C LEU A 54 0.50 5.23 -10.99
N SER A 55 1.42 5.80 -11.77
CA SER A 55 1.93 5.21 -13.01
C SER A 55 3.43 5.03 -12.86
N ALA A 56 3.88 3.78 -12.75
CA ALA A 56 5.32 3.48 -12.74
C ALA A 56 6.00 3.83 -14.07
N THR A 57 5.25 3.86 -15.17
CA THR A 57 5.78 4.17 -16.52
C THR A 57 5.92 5.66 -16.76
N LYS A 58 4.95 6.48 -16.31
CA LYS A 58 5.00 7.94 -16.42
C LYS A 58 5.69 8.61 -15.22
N GLY A 59 5.79 7.92 -14.09
CA GLY A 59 6.30 8.44 -12.83
C GLY A 59 5.25 9.14 -11.96
N ASP A 60 3.99 9.22 -12.42
CA ASP A 60 2.89 9.83 -11.67
C ASP A 60 2.67 9.10 -10.34
N GLY A 61 2.50 9.83 -9.23
CA GLY A 61 2.23 9.24 -7.91
C GLY A 61 3.44 8.56 -7.23
N MET A 62 4.56 8.38 -7.92
CA MET A 62 5.76 7.72 -7.37
C MET A 62 6.37 8.46 -6.18
N ASN A 63 6.37 9.80 -6.20
CA ASN A 63 6.88 10.59 -5.08
C ASN A 63 6.07 10.39 -3.80
N SER A 64 4.73 10.35 -3.92
CA SER A 64 3.83 10.09 -2.80
C SER A 64 4.05 8.68 -2.24
N TRP A 65 4.24 7.69 -3.11
CA TRP A 65 4.53 6.32 -2.71
C TRP A 65 5.88 6.20 -1.97
N LEU A 66 6.94 6.78 -2.53
CA LEU A 66 8.26 6.79 -1.90
C LEU A 66 8.26 7.50 -0.54
N ASN A 67 7.49 8.58 -0.41
CA ASN A 67 7.33 9.28 0.87
C ASN A 67 6.61 8.41 1.89
N TRP A 68 5.54 7.71 1.49
CA TRP A 68 4.85 6.78 2.38
C TRP A 68 5.79 5.66 2.86
N ILE A 69 6.56 5.04 1.95
CA ILE A 69 7.55 4.01 2.32
C ILE A 69 8.55 4.57 3.32
N ARG A 70 9.08 5.78 3.09
CA ARG A 70 10.05 6.40 4.00
C ARG A 70 9.48 6.63 5.40
N GLN A 71 8.21 7.01 5.51
CA GLN A 71 7.53 7.22 6.79
C GLN A 71 7.25 5.91 7.53
N HIS A 72 6.96 4.83 6.80
CA HIS A 72 6.59 3.53 7.37
C HIS A 72 7.76 2.53 7.43
N ARG A 73 8.95 2.97 7.02
CA ARG A 73 10.17 2.17 7.14
C ARG A 73 10.53 2.06 8.61
N LYS A 74 10.24 0.91 9.23
CA LYS A 74 10.83 0.53 10.52
C LYS A 74 12.34 0.57 10.34
N THR A 75 12.97 1.61 10.90
CA THR A 75 14.43 1.70 10.93
C THR A 75 14.86 0.79 12.08
N ALA A 76 15.55 -0.30 11.74
CA ALA A 76 16.07 -1.29 12.68
C ALA A 76 17.20 -0.71 13.55
#